data_AF-A0A6I7PI11-F1
#
_entry.id   AF-A0A6I7PI11-F1
#
_cell.length_a   1.000
_cell.length_b   1.000
_cell.length_c   1.000
_cell.angle_alpha   90.00
_cell.angle_beta   90.00
_cell.angle_gamma   90.00
#
_symmetry.space_group_name_H-M   'P 1'
#
loop_
_entity.id
_entity.type
_entity.pdbx_description
1 polymer ?
#
loop_
_entity_poly.entity_id
_entity_poly.type
_entity_poly.pdbx_seq_one_letter_code
_entity_poly.pdbx_strand_id
1 'polypeptide(L)' 'MRNDHDDNPVPAELLAIAERLGFPTLETRRSDALDFREVAVWMVRDALRHAYEAGRRAATPSRCACPACGRDIEIRPI' A
#
# COMPACT_ATOMS: atom_id res chain seq x y z
N MET A 1 25.69 -8.93 1.49
CA MET A 1 24.77 -7.79 1.32
C MET A 1 23.51 -8.11 2.11
N ARG A 2 23.45 -7.66 3.36
CA ARG A 2 22.18 -7.54 4.08
C ARG A 2 21.69 -6.14 3.74
N ASN A 3 20.48 -6.00 3.19
CA ASN A 3 19.91 -4.68 2.97
C ASN A 3 19.34 -4.23 4.31
N ASP A 4 19.77 -3.06 4.79
CA ASP A 4 19.31 -2.44 6.04
C ASP A 4 17.80 -2.02 6.00
N HIS A 5 17.00 -2.56 5.06
CA HIS A 5 15.56 -2.35 4.92
C HIS A 5 14.72 -3.48 5.53
N ASP A 6 15.34 -4.56 6.02
CA ASP A 6 14.64 -5.74 6.55
C ASP A 6 14.05 -5.53 7.97
N ASP A 7 14.33 -4.40 8.63
CA ASP A 7 13.80 -4.05 9.96
C ASP A 7 12.57 -3.11 9.92
N ASN A 8 12.04 -2.78 8.73
CA ASN A 8 10.79 -2.03 8.67
C ASN A 8 9.63 -2.98 8.98
N PRO A 9 8.85 -2.77 10.05
CA PRO A 9 7.67 -3.58 10.29
C PRO A 9 6.79 -3.54 9.06
N VAL A 10 6.41 -4.71 8.55
CA VAL A 10 5.43 -4.81 7.46
C VAL A 10 4.21 -3.97 7.85
N PRO A 11 3.86 -2.93 7.07
CA PRO A 11 2.71 -2.10 7.40
C PRO A 11 1.48 -2.98 7.60
N ALA A 12 0.72 -2.75 8.67
CA ALA A 12 -0.47 -3.54 9.00
C ALA A 12 -1.47 -3.61 7.81
N GLU A 13 -1.44 -2.58 6.96
CA GLU A 13 -2.19 -2.48 5.72
C GLU A 13 -1.81 -3.59 4.72
N LEU A 14 -0.53 -3.95 4.59
CA LEU A 14 -0.09 -5.02 3.70
C LEU A 14 -0.58 -6.39 4.18
N LEU A 15 -0.60 -6.63 5.50
CA LEU A 15 -1.15 -7.85 6.07
C LEU A 15 -2.66 -7.95 5.78
N ALA A 16 -3.40 -6.86 5.98
CA ALA A 16 -4.83 -6.81 5.68
C ALA A 16 -5.14 -7.04 4.19
N ILE A 17 -4.25 -6.63 3.28
CA ILE A 17 -4.37 -6.92 1.84
C ILE A 17 -4.06 -8.40 1.56
N ALA A 18 -3.02 -8.97 2.19
CA ALA A 18 -2.65 -10.38 2.04
C ALA A 18 -3.80 -11.29 2.46
N GLU A 19 -4.42 -11.03 3.61
CA GLU A 19 -5.54 -11.79 4.15
C GLU A 19 -6.73 -11.83 3.18
N ARG A 20 -7.05 -10.71 2.52
CA ARG A 20 -8.11 -10.64 1.49
C ARG A 20 -7.81 -11.49 0.26
N LEU A 21 -6.55 -11.78 -0.01
CA LEU A 21 -6.15 -12.68 -1.10
C LEU A 21 -5.88 -14.11 -0.60
N GLY A 22 -6.09 -14.36 0.70
CA GLY A 22 -5.85 -15.64 1.34
C GLY A 22 -4.36 -15.94 1.58
N PHE A 23 -3.47 -14.96 1.45
CA PHE A 23 -2.05 -15.14 1.73
C PHE A 23 -1.70 -14.72 3.16
N PRO A 24 -0.71 -15.36 3.79
CA PRO A 24 -0.18 -14.91 5.07
C PRO A 24 0.75 -13.68 4.94
N THR A 25 1.26 -13.41 3.74
CA THR A 25 2.15 -12.28 3.42
C THR A 25 2.10 -11.99 1.93
N LEU A 26 2.47 -10.78 1.51
CA LEU A 26 2.68 -10.41 0.11
C LEU A 26 4.16 -10.58 -0.33
N GLU A 27 5.03 -11.05 0.56
CA GLU A 27 6.41 -11.38 0.20
C GLU A 27 6.50 -12.60 -0.72
N THR A 28 7.40 -12.54 -1.71
CA THR A 28 7.68 -13.66 -2.60
C THR A 28 8.46 -14.76 -1.87
N ARG A 29 7.92 -15.98 -1.81
CA ARG A 29 8.53 -17.12 -1.11
C ARG A 29 9.22 -18.13 -2.02
N ARG A 30 9.14 -17.91 -3.34
CA ARG A 30 9.71 -18.77 -4.40
C ARG A 30 9.21 -20.21 -4.31
N SER A 31 7.94 -20.39 -4.00
CA SER A 31 7.31 -21.71 -3.92
C SER A 31 5.91 -21.64 -4.48
N ASP A 32 5.63 -22.48 -5.49
CA ASP A 32 4.36 -22.44 -6.21
C ASP A 32 3.15 -22.58 -5.27
N ALA A 33 3.20 -23.55 -4.36
CA ALA A 33 2.13 -23.80 -3.37
C ALA A 33 1.93 -22.64 -2.38
N LEU A 34 2.93 -21.78 -2.22
CA LEU A 34 2.92 -20.66 -1.29
C LEU A 34 2.55 -19.35 -1.99
N ASP A 35 3.00 -19.15 -3.22
CA ASP A 35 2.90 -17.88 -3.95
C ASP A 35 1.75 -17.85 -4.96
N PHE A 36 1.16 -18.99 -5.30
CA PHE A 36 0.02 -19.08 -6.22
C PHE A 36 -1.24 -19.53 -5.49
N ARG A 37 -2.34 -18.83 -5.75
CA ARG A 37 -3.68 -19.15 -5.25
C ARG A 37 -4.72 -18.82 -6.31
N GLU A 38 -5.75 -19.67 -6.39
CA GLU A 38 -6.97 -19.30 -7.08
C GLU A 38 -7.76 -18.32 -6.23
N VAL A 39 -8.06 -17.14 -6.78
CA VAL A 39 -8.77 -16.07 -6.08
C VAL A 39 -9.94 -15.60 -6.91
N ALA A 40 -11.07 -15.37 -6.24
CA ALA A 40 -12.23 -14.81 -6.91
C ALA A 40 -12.03 -13.33 -7.24
N VAL A 41 -12.61 -12.87 -8.35
CA VAL A 41 -12.44 -11.48 -8.83
C VAL A 41 -12.90 -10.44 -7.79
N TRP A 42 -13.91 -10.75 -6.97
CA TRP A 42 -14.34 -9.84 -5.91
C TRP A 42 -13.32 -9.70 -4.78
N MET A 43 -12.54 -10.74 -4.47
CA MET A 43 -11.45 -10.68 -3.49
C MET A 43 -10.32 -9.79 -4.01
N VAL A 44 -9.97 -9.92 -5.30
CA VAL A 44 -9.00 -9.04 -5.96
C VAL A 44 -9.46 -7.58 -5.91
N ARG A 45 -10.73 -7.32 -6.27
CA ARG A 45 -11.33 -5.97 -6.20
C ARG A 45 -11.27 -5.38 -4.79
N ASP A 46 -11.55 -6.19 -3.79
CA ASP A 46 -11.56 -5.78 -2.38
C ASP A 46 -10.14 -5.49 -1.85
N ALA A 47 -9.17 -6.35 -2.16
CA ALA A 47 -7.76 -6.13 -1.88
C ALA A 47 -7.22 -4.84 -2.51
N LEU A 48 -7.52 -4.59 -3.79
CA LEU A 48 -7.11 -3.37 -4.50
C LEU A 48 -7.78 -2.11 -3.95
N ARG A 49 -9.06 -2.18 -3.57
CA ARG A 49 -9.76 -1.07 -2.91
C ARG A 49 -9.06 -0.72 -1.59
N HIS A 50 -8.73 -1.71 -0.79
CA HIS A 50 -8.05 -1.50 0.48
C HIS A 50 -6.65 -0.91 0.28
N ALA A 51 -5.89 -1.41 -0.69
CA ALA A 51 -4.59 -0.86 -1.06
C ALA A 51 -4.68 0.62 -1.48
N TYR A 52 -5.68 0.96 -2.30
CA TYR A 52 -5.92 2.34 -2.71
C TYR A 52 -6.26 3.23 -1.51
N GLU A 53 -7.18 2.82 -0.64
CA GLU A 53 -7.56 3.58 0.55
C GLU A 53 -6.40 3.74 1.54
N ALA A 54 -5.59 2.70 1.74
CA ALA A 54 -4.38 2.75 2.56
C ALA A 54 -3.38 3.77 1.99
N GLY A 55 -3.09 3.69 0.68
CA GLY A 55 -2.21 4.64 0.00
C GLY A 55 -2.70 6.08 0.11
N ARG A 56 -4.01 6.31 -0.06
CA ARG A 56 -4.64 7.63 0.10
C ARG A 56 -4.48 8.21 1.50
N ARG A 57 -4.64 7.37 2.53
CA ARG A 57 -4.51 7.80 3.93
C ARG A 57 -3.07 8.09 4.32
N ALA A 58 -2.12 7.36 3.74
CA ALA A 58 -0.69 7.55 3.96
C ALA A 58 -0.12 8.78 3.25
N ALA A 59 -0.82 9.27 2.22
CA ALA A 59 -0.32 10.35 1.39
C ALA A 59 -0.32 11.69 2.17
N THR A 60 0.88 12.27 2.33
CA THR A 60 1.06 13.51 3.09
C THR A 60 0.63 14.71 2.24
N PRO A 61 -0.14 15.68 2.80
CA PRO A 61 -0.48 16.89 2.07
C PRO A 61 0.78 17.70 1.75
N SER A 62 0.90 18.10 0.48
CA SER A 62 2.00 18.96 0.04
C SER A 62 1.62 20.41 0.29
N ARG A 63 2.52 21.17 0.91
CA ARG A 63 2.34 22.61 1.09
C ARG A 63 3.26 23.38 0.15
N CYS A 64 2.72 24.35 -0.56
CA CYS A 64 3.49 25.26 -1.40
C CYS A 64 2.96 26.69 -1.26
N ALA A 65 3.79 27.68 -1.58
CA ALA A 65 3.36 29.08 -1.65
C ALA A 65 2.81 29.40 -3.04
N CYS A 66 1.71 30.14 -3.10
CA CYS A 66 1.17 30.64 -4.36
C CYS A 66 2.18 31.59 -5.03
N PRO A 67 2.62 31.35 -6.28
CA PRO A 67 3.59 32.22 -6.94
C PRO A 67 3.04 33.61 -7.26
N ALA A 68 1.72 33.80 -7.27
CA ALA A 68 1.08 35.08 -7.57
C ALA A 68 0.89 35.99 -6.34
N CYS A 69 0.63 35.41 -5.15
CA CYS A 69 0.25 36.19 -3.97
C CYS A 69 0.89 35.75 -2.65
N GLY A 70 1.76 34.72 -2.66
CA GLY A 70 2.50 34.26 -1.48
C GLY A 70 1.69 33.53 -0.42
N ARG A 71 0.41 33.23 -0.67
CA ARG A 71 -0.46 32.52 0.28
C ARG A 71 -0.14 31.03 0.31
N ASP A 72 -0.29 30.39 1.47
CA ASP A 72 -0.12 28.94 1.63
C ASP A 72 -1.22 28.17 0.90
N ILE A 73 -0.81 27.23 0.04
CA ILE A 73 -1.67 26.28 -0.65
C ILE A 73 -1.38 24.89 -0.09
N GLU A 74 -2.43 24.21 0.35
CA GLU A 74 -2.37 22.79 0.71
C GLU A 74 -2.94 21.95 -0.42
N ILE A 75 -2.09 21.11 -1.02
CA ILE A 75 -2.47 20.14 -2.02
C ILE A 75 -2.64 18.80 -1.32
N ARG A 76 -3.89 18.32 -1.28
CA ARG A 76 -4.20 17.00 -0.77
C ARG A 76 -4.10 16.00 -1.91
N PRO A 77 -3.26 14.96 -1.80
CA PRO A 77 -3.27 13.85 -2.75
C PRO A 77 -4.65 13.20 -2.77
N ILE A 78 -5.11 12.83 -3.98
CA ILE A 78 -6.47 12.30 -4.22
C ILE A 78 -6.70 10.97 -3.54
#